data_AF-A0A3D4EBU9-F1
#
_entry.id   AF-A0A3D4EBU9-F1
#
_cell.length_a   1.000
_cell.length_b   1.000
_cell.length_c   1.000
_cell.angle_alpha   90.00
_cell.angle_beta   90.00
_cell.angle_gamma   90.00
#
_symmetry.space_group_name_H-M   'P 1'
#
loop_
_entity.id
_entity.type
_entity.pdbx_description
1 polymer ?
#
loop_
_entity_poly.entity_id
_entity_poly.type
_entity_poly.pdbx_seq_one_letter_code
_entity_poly.pdbx_strand_id
1 'polypeptide(L)'
;MRSVIMKCITVSALCVLALFSASAQSAEDDPVADSKAVVVSGNARFTVLESRLVRMEWAADGKFEDRATLGVVNRKLPVPAYTVRKAGKKLTIKTSDLALTYSGNGKFDEKNLSVTFRMADHEVRKGFKTVIWRPGMDDSGNLLGTTRTLDGCDGVKTKEPYDKGVVSRDGWAVLDESDRQVFVPVDSDWKLWVADRDSTDRQDLYLFAYGHDYKAAVSDFTKIGGRIPMPPKYALGYWWCRFWQYSDFEFVGLGKEIRSLDIPIDVMVLDMDWHETWSLRKRNAPKDEFGQRIGWTGYTWQKKLFPNPVNCLQDLHNLGLKTTLNLHPASGIQPYEEPYDRFVKDYLSRTNEYDGPKDYINPDGSKAPVPFRMDDINWANAYFNSVICPFERQGVDFWWLDWQQWKFSKYIPGLNNTFWLNYTFFNDMVRQSADQGIYAHRPMIYHRWGGIGSHRYQIGFSGDCIASWQVLGYLPYFTATASNVGYGYWGHDIGG
;
A
#
# COMPACT_ATOMS: atom_id res chain seq x y z
N MET A 1 -42.51 -55.36 34.10
CA MET A 1 -41.61 -54.44 34.84
C MET A 1 -40.93 -53.53 33.83
N ARG A 2 -41.39 -52.27 33.74
CA ARG A 2 -40.60 -51.03 33.98
C ARG A 2 -39.53 -50.77 32.90
N SER A 3 -39.86 -49.94 31.90
CA SER A 3 -39.55 -48.48 31.79
C SER A 3 -38.06 -48.22 31.51
N VAL A 4 -37.64 -47.54 30.44
CA VAL A 4 -37.64 -46.06 30.25
C VAL A 4 -37.29 -45.80 28.75
N ILE A 5 -38.19 -45.30 27.88
CA ILE A 5 -38.37 -43.90 27.39
C ILE A 5 -37.03 -43.23 27.00
N MET A 6 -36.76 -42.84 25.74
CA MET A 6 -37.16 -41.50 25.25
C MET A 6 -36.96 -41.30 23.72
N LYS A 7 -38.08 -41.03 23.04
CA LYS A 7 -38.32 -40.02 21.98
C LYS A 7 -37.23 -39.71 20.93
N CYS A 8 -37.43 -40.23 19.70
CA CYS A 8 -36.99 -39.56 18.47
C CYS A 8 -38.08 -38.56 18.05
N ILE A 9 -37.80 -37.26 18.16
CA ILE A 9 -38.59 -36.18 17.56
C ILE A 9 -37.96 -35.86 16.22
N THR A 10 -38.70 -36.12 15.15
CA THR A 10 -38.44 -35.63 13.79
C THR A 10 -38.60 -34.10 13.79
N VAL A 11 -37.49 -33.37 13.76
CA VAL A 11 -37.49 -31.95 13.44
C VAL A 11 -37.24 -31.82 11.94
N SER A 12 -38.33 -31.62 11.19
CA SER A 12 -38.26 -31.16 9.80
C SER A 12 -37.77 -29.72 9.78
N ALA A 13 -36.47 -29.53 9.59
CA ALA A 13 -35.91 -28.22 9.26
C ALA A 13 -36.16 -27.95 7.77
N LEU A 14 -37.17 -27.12 7.48
CA LEU A 14 -37.26 -26.40 6.20
C LEU A 14 -36.04 -25.47 6.11
N CYS A 15 -34.96 -25.94 5.49
CA CYS A 15 -33.93 -25.06 4.95
C CYS A 15 -34.51 -24.41 3.70
N VAL A 16 -35.18 -23.27 3.88
CA VAL A 16 -35.36 -22.30 2.79
C VAL A 16 -33.97 -21.78 2.45
N LEU A 17 -33.34 -22.41 1.46
CA LEU A 17 -32.20 -21.87 0.72
C LEU A 17 -32.71 -20.62 -0.02
N ALA A 18 -32.70 -19.49 0.68
CA ALA A 18 -32.69 -18.20 0.02
C ALA A 18 -31.34 -18.10 -0.71
N LEU A 19 -31.34 -18.51 -1.97
CA LEU A 19 -30.31 -18.21 -2.96
C LEU A 19 -30.28 -16.69 -3.16
N PHE A 20 -29.63 -15.97 -2.24
CA PHE A 20 -29.02 -14.69 -2.57
C PHE A 20 -27.72 -15.00 -3.31
N SER A 21 -27.84 -15.38 -4.57
CA SER A 21 -26.77 -15.25 -5.55
C SER A 21 -26.62 -13.76 -5.86
N ALA A 22 -26.17 -12.99 -4.88
CA ALA A 22 -25.53 -11.72 -5.20
C ALA A 22 -24.18 -12.09 -5.80
N SER A 23 -24.17 -12.33 -7.11
CA SER A 23 -22.98 -12.19 -7.93
C SER A 23 -22.55 -10.73 -7.82
N ALA A 24 -21.86 -10.39 -6.73
CA ALA A 24 -21.03 -9.20 -6.65
C ALA A 24 -19.83 -9.49 -7.55
N GLN A 25 -20.07 -9.42 -8.86
CA GLN A 25 -19.03 -9.04 -9.79
C GLN A 25 -18.50 -7.72 -9.22
N SER A 26 -17.27 -7.73 -8.70
CA SER A 26 -16.68 -6.50 -8.21
C SER A 26 -16.68 -5.54 -9.39
N ALA A 27 -17.54 -4.53 -9.33
CA ALA A 27 -17.44 -3.42 -10.26
C ALA A 27 -16.00 -2.93 -10.15
N GLU A 28 -15.32 -2.88 -11.29
CA GLU A 28 -13.97 -2.33 -11.40
C GLU A 28 -13.97 -0.92 -10.80
N ASP A 29 -12.90 -0.56 -10.09
CA ASP A 29 -12.78 0.77 -9.47
C ASP A 29 -12.91 1.85 -10.57
N ASP A 30 -13.83 2.81 -10.41
CA ASP A 30 -14.05 3.89 -11.38
C ASP A 30 -13.89 5.24 -10.67
N PRO A 31 -12.85 6.03 -11.02
CA PRO A 31 -12.55 7.27 -10.32
C PRO A 31 -13.54 8.41 -10.64
N VAL A 32 -14.38 8.23 -11.67
CA VAL A 32 -15.40 9.20 -12.07
C VAL A 32 -16.69 8.92 -11.31
N ALA A 33 -17.10 9.87 -10.47
CA ALA A 33 -18.32 9.74 -9.69
C ALA A 33 -19.58 9.67 -10.56
N ASP A 34 -20.64 9.04 -10.06
CA ASP A 34 -21.96 9.16 -10.70
C ASP A 34 -22.37 10.65 -10.72
N SER A 35 -22.70 11.16 -11.91
CA SER A 35 -23.13 12.55 -12.10
C SER A 35 -24.26 13.00 -11.17
N LYS A 36 -25.12 12.08 -10.73
CA LYS A 36 -26.23 12.33 -9.78
C LYS A 36 -25.77 12.45 -8.33
N ALA A 37 -24.53 12.13 -8.00
CA ALA A 37 -23.91 12.37 -6.69
C ALA A 37 -23.18 13.71 -6.63
N VAL A 38 -23.03 14.39 -7.76
CA VAL A 38 -22.20 15.60 -7.91
C VAL A 38 -23.04 16.87 -7.81
N VAL A 39 -22.57 17.83 -7.02
CA VAL A 39 -23.17 19.15 -6.85
C VAL A 39 -22.10 20.22 -7.03
N VAL A 40 -22.27 21.08 -8.03
CA VAL A 40 -21.34 22.18 -8.32
C VAL A 40 -21.92 23.52 -7.85
N SER A 41 -21.05 24.35 -7.27
CA SER A 41 -21.33 25.73 -6.82
C SER A 41 -20.11 26.60 -7.08
N GLY A 42 -20.07 27.22 -8.27
CA GLY A 42 -18.92 27.99 -8.72
C GLY A 42 -17.70 27.09 -8.91
N ASN A 43 -16.59 27.47 -8.27
CA ASN A 43 -15.32 26.76 -8.29
C ASN A 43 -15.25 25.60 -7.29
N ALA A 44 -16.35 25.30 -6.59
CA ALA A 44 -16.46 24.19 -5.66
C ALA A 44 -17.33 23.06 -6.24
N ARG A 45 -16.88 21.82 -6.03
CA ARG A 45 -17.60 20.59 -6.32
C ARG A 45 -17.72 19.74 -5.07
N PHE A 46 -18.92 19.25 -4.83
CA PHE A 46 -19.23 18.30 -3.76
C PHE A 46 -19.67 16.98 -4.39
N THR A 47 -19.11 15.86 -3.93
CA THR A 47 -19.56 14.53 -4.34
C THR A 47 -20.04 13.79 -3.10
N VAL A 48 -21.34 13.44 -3.06
CA VAL A 48 -21.95 12.69 -1.96
C VAL A 48 -21.71 11.20 -2.21
N LEU A 49 -20.66 10.66 -1.59
CA LEU A 49 -20.19 9.29 -1.83
C LEU A 49 -20.97 8.27 -0.99
N GLU A 50 -21.24 8.62 0.26
CA GLU A 50 -22.14 7.89 1.18
C GLU A 50 -22.90 8.92 2.01
N SER A 51 -23.89 8.49 2.80
CA SER A 51 -24.63 9.42 3.66
C SER A 51 -23.74 10.14 4.69
N ARG A 52 -22.57 9.56 5.02
CA ARG A 52 -21.59 10.06 6.01
C ARG A 52 -20.21 10.39 5.41
N LEU A 53 -20.05 10.28 4.09
CA LEU A 53 -18.79 10.54 3.38
C LEU A 53 -19.03 11.48 2.20
N VAL A 54 -18.36 12.63 2.22
CA VAL A 54 -18.48 13.64 1.16
C VAL A 54 -17.08 14.07 0.72
N ARG A 55 -16.84 14.02 -0.59
CA ARG A 55 -15.69 14.68 -1.22
C ARG A 55 -16.04 16.15 -1.46
N MET A 56 -15.11 17.03 -1.13
CA MET A 56 -15.22 18.47 -1.23
C MET A 56 -13.99 18.96 -1.98
N GLU A 57 -14.21 19.46 -3.17
CA GLU A 57 -13.15 19.90 -4.06
C GLU A 57 -13.33 21.37 -4.42
N TRP A 58 -12.24 22.12 -4.42
CA TRP A 58 -12.19 23.49 -4.92
C TRP A 58 -11.00 23.64 -5.85
N ALA A 59 -11.17 24.31 -6.99
CA ALA A 59 -10.10 24.57 -7.94
C ALA A 59 -10.18 26.01 -8.46
N ALA A 60 -9.05 26.73 -8.48
CA ALA A 60 -9.02 28.14 -8.87
C ALA A 60 -9.52 28.40 -10.30
N ASP A 61 -9.33 27.44 -11.22
CA ASP A 61 -9.78 27.49 -12.61
C ASP A 61 -11.15 26.84 -12.86
N GLY A 62 -11.78 26.29 -11.82
CA GLY A 62 -13.04 25.56 -11.91
C GLY A 62 -12.94 24.21 -12.66
N LYS A 63 -11.72 23.72 -12.94
CA LYS A 63 -11.49 22.39 -13.52
C LYS A 63 -11.24 21.40 -12.40
N PHE A 64 -12.12 20.41 -12.33
CA PHE A 64 -12.13 19.43 -11.26
C PHE A 64 -11.35 18.16 -11.64
N GLU A 65 -10.78 17.48 -10.64
CA GLU A 65 -9.99 16.27 -10.81
C GLU A 65 -10.86 15.02 -10.76
N ASP A 66 -11.00 14.36 -11.91
CA ASP A 66 -11.75 13.09 -12.04
C ASP A 66 -10.83 11.88 -12.10
N ARG A 67 -9.53 12.05 -12.30
CA ARG A 67 -8.58 10.94 -12.28
C ARG A 67 -8.49 10.35 -10.87
N ALA A 68 -8.10 9.07 -10.81
CA ALA A 68 -7.74 8.44 -9.55
C ALA A 68 -6.52 9.15 -8.97
N THR A 69 -6.55 9.49 -7.69
CA THR A 69 -5.31 9.82 -6.98
C THR A 69 -4.64 8.54 -6.49
N LEU A 70 -3.38 8.63 -6.08
CA LEU A 70 -2.72 7.47 -5.49
C LEU A 70 -3.47 6.93 -4.25
N GLY A 71 -4.13 7.80 -3.47
CA GLY A 71 -4.92 7.42 -2.29
C GLY A 71 -6.35 6.96 -2.59
N VAL A 72 -7.04 7.61 -3.54
CA VAL A 72 -8.47 7.38 -3.85
C VAL A 72 -8.65 7.01 -5.33
N VAL A 73 -9.05 5.77 -5.57
CA VAL A 73 -9.13 5.16 -6.92
C VAL A 73 -10.57 4.97 -7.42
N ASN A 74 -11.56 5.03 -6.53
CA ASN A 74 -12.97 4.82 -6.87
C ASN A 74 -13.86 5.92 -6.28
N ARG A 75 -14.76 6.46 -7.10
CA ARG A 75 -15.79 7.43 -6.68
C ARG A 75 -17.17 7.08 -7.22
N LYS A 76 -17.30 6.02 -8.02
CA LYS A 76 -18.56 5.58 -8.60
C LYS A 76 -19.30 4.63 -7.65
N LEU A 77 -19.80 5.19 -6.56
CA LEU A 77 -20.62 4.47 -5.59
C LEU A 77 -22.11 4.61 -5.92
N PRO A 78 -22.97 3.71 -5.41
CA PRO A 78 -24.42 3.92 -5.43
C PRO A 78 -24.77 5.27 -4.82
N VAL A 79 -25.55 6.07 -5.54
CA VAL A 79 -25.89 7.43 -5.12
C VAL A 79 -26.80 7.38 -3.88
N PRO A 80 -26.37 7.90 -2.72
CA PRO A 80 -27.21 7.93 -1.52
C PRO A 80 -28.37 8.92 -1.70
N ALA A 81 -29.43 8.77 -0.90
CA ALA A 81 -30.50 9.77 -0.89
C ALA A 81 -29.99 11.09 -0.27
N TYR A 82 -30.10 12.19 -1.01
CA TYR A 82 -29.78 13.51 -0.51
C TYR A 82 -30.65 14.60 -1.17
N THR A 83 -30.66 15.79 -0.56
CA THR A 83 -31.34 16.97 -1.08
C THR A 83 -30.37 18.12 -1.22
N VAL A 84 -30.64 19.00 -2.20
CA VAL A 84 -29.86 20.21 -2.43
C VAL A 84 -30.78 21.42 -2.35
N ARG A 85 -30.39 22.41 -1.56
CA ARG A 85 -31.05 23.72 -1.51
C ARG A 85 -30.04 24.82 -1.81
N LYS A 86 -30.35 25.66 -2.79
CA LYS A 86 -29.60 26.87 -3.11
C LYS A 86 -30.44 28.08 -2.69
N ALA A 87 -29.90 28.95 -1.85
CA ALA A 87 -30.53 30.19 -1.40
C ALA A 87 -29.51 31.33 -1.46
N GLY A 88 -29.58 32.16 -2.51
CA GLY A 88 -28.52 33.12 -2.82
C GLY A 88 -27.19 32.41 -3.05
N LYS A 89 -26.13 32.85 -2.34
CA LYS A 89 -24.79 32.23 -2.38
C LYS A 89 -24.65 30.98 -1.49
N LYS A 90 -25.68 30.64 -0.72
CA LYS A 90 -25.64 29.52 0.22
C LYS A 90 -26.12 28.24 -0.46
N LEU A 91 -25.26 27.25 -0.52
CA LEU A 91 -25.55 25.86 -0.84
C LEU A 91 -25.75 25.06 0.46
N THR A 92 -26.80 24.24 0.51
CA THR A 92 -26.99 23.23 1.56
C THR A 92 -27.24 21.88 0.91
N ILE A 93 -26.41 20.89 1.27
CA ILE A 93 -26.56 19.48 0.89
C ILE A 93 -26.92 18.71 2.14
N LYS A 94 -27.98 17.91 2.11
CA LYS A 94 -28.44 17.14 3.28
C LYS A 94 -28.69 15.69 2.91
N THR A 95 -28.04 14.78 3.64
CA THR A 95 -28.25 13.33 3.60
C THR A 95 -29.12 12.91 4.78
N SER A 96 -29.26 11.61 5.03
CA SER A 96 -29.84 11.08 6.28
C SER A 96 -29.02 11.42 7.53
N ASP A 97 -27.70 11.59 7.39
CA ASP A 97 -26.76 11.61 8.52
C ASP A 97 -26.04 12.95 8.72
N LEU A 98 -25.90 13.75 7.65
CA LEU A 98 -25.23 15.05 7.72
C LEU A 98 -25.94 16.15 6.94
N ALA A 99 -25.60 17.39 7.28
CA ALA A 99 -25.95 18.59 6.55
C ALA A 99 -24.68 19.43 6.30
N LEU A 100 -24.26 19.52 5.04
CA LEU A 100 -23.18 20.37 4.59
C LEU A 100 -23.73 21.73 4.15
N THR A 101 -23.06 22.80 4.57
CA THR A 101 -23.35 24.17 4.14
C THR A 101 -22.10 24.82 3.58
N TYR A 102 -22.21 25.39 2.38
CA TYR A 102 -21.18 26.19 1.73
C TYR A 102 -21.73 27.55 1.30
N SER A 103 -21.03 28.64 1.60
CA SER A 103 -21.51 30.01 1.31
C SER A 103 -20.53 30.87 0.49
N GLY A 104 -19.43 30.28 0.00
CA GLY A 104 -18.35 30.99 -0.70
C GLY A 104 -18.20 30.62 -2.17
N ASN A 105 -17.19 31.18 -2.82
CA ASN A 105 -16.63 30.69 -4.08
C ASN A 105 -15.09 30.53 -3.99
N GLY A 106 -14.55 30.57 -2.77
CA GLY A 106 -13.12 30.43 -2.50
C GLY A 106 -12.81 29.08 -1.86
N LYS A 107 -11.51 28.87 -1.60
CA LYS A 107 -10.99 27.75 -0.81
C LYS A 107 -11.82 27.52 0.44
N PHE A 108 -12.04 26.26 0.78
CA PHE A 108 -12.72 25.86 1.99
C PHE A 108 -11.97 26.36 3.22
N ASP A 109 -12.69 27.12 4.04
CA ASP A 109 -12.23 27.63 5.32
C ASP A 109 -13.36 27.55 6.36
N GLU A 110 -13.04 27.89 7.61
CA GLU A 110 -14.00 27.90 8.72
C GLU A 110 -15.19 28.86 8.55
N LYS A 111 -15.07 29.86 7.66
CA LYS A 111 -16.05 30.92 7.45
C LYS A 111 -17.05 30.54 6.37
N ASN A 112 -16.64 29.72 5.41
CA ASN A 112 -17.45 29.43 4.24
C ASN A 112 -17.94 27.98 4.15
N LEU A 113 -17.39 27.04 4.91
CA LEU A 113 -17.79 25.63 4.89
C LEU A 113 -18.05 25.12 6.32
N SER A 114 -19.16 24.40 6.48
CA SER A 114 -19.44 23.63 7.70
C SER A 114 -20.23 22.37 7.41
N VAL A 115 -20.00 21.32 8.19
CA VAL A 115 -20.75 20.06 8.13
C VAL A 115 -21.27 19.71 9.51
N THR A 116 -22.58 19.58 9.62
CA THR A 116 -23.26 19.23 10.87
C THR A 116 -23.74 17.78 10.81
N PHE A 117 -23.44 16.99 11.84
CA PHE A 117 -23.86 15.59 11.95
C PHE A 117 -24.14 15.21 13.41
N ARG A 118 -24.68 14.02 13.63
CA ARG A 118 -24.94 13.49 14.98
C ARG A 118 -23.90 12.44 15.34
N MET A 119 -23.46 12.47 16.59
CA MET A 119 -22.57 11.47 17.16
C MET A 119 -23.19 10.93 18.45
N ALA A 120 -23.09 9.62 18.67
CA ALA A 120 -23.50 9.00 19.93
C ALA A 120 -22.74 9.63 21.11
N ASP A 121 -23.47 9.92 22.18
CA ASP A 121 -22.89 10.47 23.40
C ASP A 121 -23.70 9.97 24.59
N HIS A 122 -23.13 9.03 25.34
CA HIS A 122 -23.79 8.36 26.45
C HIS A 122 -23.98 9.28 27.68
N GLU A 123 -23.27 10.39 27.73
CA GLU A 123 -23.40 11.40 28.81
C GLU A 123 -24.57 12.36 28.55
N VAL A 124 -25.12 12.39 27.32
CA VAL A 124 -26.21 13.27 26.94
C VAL A 124 -27.55 12.53 27.04
N ARG A 125 -28.56 13.15 27.67
CA ARG A 125 -29.90 12.56 27.88
C ARG A 125 -30.57 11.99 26.62
N LYS A 126 -30.29 12.56 25.44
CA LYS A 126 -30.85 12.10 24.15
C LYS A 126 -30.04 10.97 23.51
N GLY A 127 -28.89 10.59 24.09
CA GLY A 127 -27.96 9.58 23.58
C GLY A 127 -27.10 10.04 22.40
N PHE A 128 -27.25 11.30 21.97
CA PHE A 128 -26.46 11.88 20.88
C PHE A 128 -26.20 13.36 21.10
N LYS A 129 -25.05 13.83 20.61
CA LYS A 129 -24.73 15.25 20.46
C LYS A 129 -24.67 15.65 18.99
N THR A 130 -24.84 16.95 18.75
CA THR A 130 -24.64 17.54 17.42
C THR A 130 -23.19 18.00 17.32
N VAL A 131 -22.49 17.54 16.29
CA VAL A 131 -21.13 17.97 15.97
C VAL A 131 -21.20 18.89 14.76
N ILE A 132 -20.44 19.98 14.78
CA ILE A 132 -20.28 20.89 13.65
C ILE A 132 -18.80 20.92 13.32
N TRP A 133 -18.44 20.31 12.21
CA TRP A 133 -17.09 20.37 11.66
C TRP A 133 -16.92 21.58 10.74
N ARG A 134 -15.71 22.15 10.75
CA ARG A 134 -15.24 23.22 9.87
C ARG A 134 -13.78 22.95 9.47
N PRO A 135 -13.35 23.36 8.26
CA PRO A 135 -11.94 23.29 7.88
C PRO A 135 -11.03 23.98 8.90
N GLY A 136 -9.90 23.36 9.22
CA GLY A 136 -8.92 23.90 10.16
C GLY A 136 -9.22 23.65 11.65
N MET A 137 -10.31 22.96 11.98
CA MET A 137 -10.53 22.51 13.37
C MET A 137 -9.43 21.54 13.83
N ASP A 138 -9.11 21.61 15.12
CA ASP A 138 -8.16 20.69 15.77
C ASP A 138 -8.59 19.23 15.58
N ASP A 139 -7.65 18.40 15.15
CA ASP A 139 -7.86 16.99 14.83
C ASP A 139 -7.22 16.05 15.87
N SER A 140 -6.95 16.56 17.08
CA SER A 140 -6.30 15.84 18.17
C SER A 140 -7.05 14.57 18.62
N GLY A 141 -8.35 14.45 18.34
CA GLY A 141 -9.11 13.22 18.56
C GLY A 141 -8.91 12.13 17.50
N ASN A 142 -8.20 12.38 16.40
CA ASN A 142 -7.92 11.40 15.36
C ASN A 142 -7.19 10.18 15.95
N LEU A 143 -7.66 8.98 15.63
CA LEU A 143 -7.10 7.74 16.17
C LEU A 143 -5.86 7.26 15.40
N LEU A 144 -5.33 8.11 14.52
CA LEU A 144 -4.17 7.89 13.65
C LEU A 144 -4.36 6.71 12.69
N GLY A 145 -3.46 6.60 11.72
CA GLY A 145 -3.31 5.46 10.84
C GLY A 145 -2.03 4.70 11.18
N THR A 146 -1.00 4.85 10.37
CA THR A 146 0.30 4.23 10.64
C THR A 146 1.44 5.12 10.18
N THR A 147 2.67 4.73 10.52
CA THR A 147 3.90 5.36 10.04
C THR A 147 4.61 4.41 9.08
N ARG A 148 5.50 4.95 8.25
CA ARG A 148 6.26 4.18 7.26
C ARG A 148 7.01 3.00 7.89
N THR A 149 7.59 3.21 9.07
CA THR A 149 8.45 2.24 9.75
C THR A 149 8.65 2.54 11.24
N LEU A 150 9.06 1.52 11.97
CA LEU A 150 9.56 1.50 13.33
C LEU A 150 11.10 1.36 13.42
N ASP A 151 11.87 1.62 12.36
CA ASP A 151 13.33 1.58 12.38
C ASP A 151 13.92 2.43 13.52
N GLY A 152 14.60 1.78 14.46
CA GLY A 152 15.19 2.39 15.66
C GLY A 152 14.15 2.87 16.67
N CYS A 153 12.91 2.36 16.63
CA CYS A 153 11.90 2.65 17.63
C CYS A 153 12.26 1.98 18.97
N ASP A 154 12.11 2.75 20.06
CA ASP A 154 12.34 2.33 21.45
C ASP A 154 11.03 1.97 22.18
N GLY A 155 9.90 1.95 21.46
CA GLY A 155 8.56 1.74 22.00
C GLY A 155 7.91 3.01 22.58
N VAL A 156 8.54 4.18 22.44
CA VAL A 156 7.97 5.49 22.79
C VAL A 156 7.92 6.41 21.58
N LYS A 157 9.00 6.46 20.82
CA LYS A 157 9.18 7.40 19.71
C LYS A 157 9.37 6.65 18.40
N THR A 158 8.65 7.09 17.38
CA THR A 158 8.92 6.75 16.00
C THR A 158 9.77 7.87 15.38
N LYS A 159 10.68 7.53 14.46
CA LYS A 159 11.45 8.53 13.72
C LYS A 159 10.56 9.33 12.76
N GLU A 160 9.58 8.65 12.18
CA GLU A 160 8.62 9.24 11.25
C GLU A 160 7.25 9.40 11.91
N PRO A 161 6.54 10.51 11.67
CA PRO A 161 5.22 10.73 12.23
C PRO A 161 4.22 9.70 11.70
N TYR A 162 3.16 9.49 12.46
CA TYR A 162 1.99 8.76 11.97
C TYR A 162 1.24 9.59 10.95
N ASP A 163 0.81 8.95 9.87
CA ASP A 163 -0.28 9.46 9.05
C ASP A 163 -1.58 9.43 9.86
N LYS A 164 -2.50 10.33 9.53
CA LYS A 164 -3.83 10.37 10.14
C LYS A 164 -4.70 9.21 9.62
N GLY A 165 -5.59 8.74 10.47
CA GLY A 165 -6.56 7.70 10.13
C GLY A 165 -7.87 8.28 9.62
N VAL A 166 -8.78 7.42 9.15
CA VAL A 166 -10.13 7.83 8.73
C VAL A 166 -11.16 7.82 9.87
N VAL A 167 -10.70 7.66 11.12
CA VAL A 167 -11.53 7.59 12.32
C VAL A 167 -10.99 8.46 13.45
N SER A 168 -11.91 8.97 14.29
CA SER A 168 -11.60 9.95 15.33
C SER A 168 -12.59 9.87 16.49
N ARG A 169 -12.12 10.15 17.70
CA ARG A 169 -12.97 10.32 18.90
C ARG A 169 -13.90 11.53 18.79
N ASP A 170 -13.53 12.53 17.99
CA ASP A 170 -14.37 13.70 17.69
C ASP A 170 -15.47 13.40 16.67
N GLY A 171 -15.48 12.19 16.12
CA GLY A 171 -16.49 11.69 15.21
C GLY A 171 -16.29 12.04 13.75
N TRP A 172 -15.21 12.75 13.44
CA TRP A 172 -14.86 13.12 12.07
C TRP A 172 -13.37 12.95 11.77
N ALA A 173 -13.06 12.64 10.52
CA ALA A 173 -11.70 12.65 9.98
C ALA A 173 -11.69 13.26 8.58
N VAL A 174 -10.56 13.83 8.18
CA VAL A 174 -10.35 14.39 6.85
C VAL A 174 -9.19 13.66 6.20
N LEU A 175 -9.43 13.14 4.99
CA LEU A 175 -8.38 12.71 4.08
C LEU A 175 -8.15 13.83 3.06
N ASP A 176 -6.91 14.30 2.94
CA ASP A 176 -6.52 15.36 2.02
C ASP A 176 -5.70 14.78 0.85
N GLU A 177 -6.27 14.86 -0.35
CA GLU A 177 -5.65 14.39 -1.59
C GLU A 177 -5.27 15.56 -2.52
N SER A 178 -5.22 16.79 -2.01
CA SER A 178 -4.99 18.02 -2.79
C SER A 178 -3.71 17.97 -3.62
N ASP A 179 -2.62 17.49 -3.02
CA ASP A 179 -1.27 17.45 -3.62
C ASP A 179 -0.87 16.04 -4.07
N ARG A 180 -1.78 15.06 -4.02
CA ARG A 180 -1.45 13.67 -4.36
C ARG A 180 -1.38 13.49 -5.87
N GLN A 181 -0.33 12.82 -6.35
CA GLN A 181 -0.21 12.42 -7.76
C GLN A 181 -1.43 11.60 -8.21
N VAL A 182 -1.64 11.56 -9.52
CA VAL A 182 -2.76 10.86 -10.14
C VAL A 182 -2.30 9.67 -10.96
N PHE A 183 -3.20 8.72 -11.15
CA PHE A 183 -3.04 7.70 -12.17
C PHE A 183 -3.61 8.21 -13.50
N VAL A 184 -2.84 8.03 -14.58
CA VAL A 184 -3.24 8.33 -15.95
C VAL A 184 -3.18 7.09 -16.83
N PRO A 185 -4.08 6.95 -17.82
CA PRO A 185 -4.00 5.85 -18.77
C PRO A 185 -2.71 5.95 -19.59
N VAL A 186 -2.07 4.81 -19.81
CA VAL A 186 -0.89 4.66 -20.66
C VAL A 186 -1.07 3.50 -21.63
N ASP A 187 -0.50 3.63 -22.82
CA ASP A 187 -0.47 2.55 -23.82
C ASP A 187 0.65 1.56 -23.46
N SER A 188 0.38 0.74 -22.44
CA SER A 188 1.30 -0.24 -21.88
C SER A 188 0.51 -1.31 -21.14
N ASP A 189 1.15 -2.45 -20.84
CA ASP A 189 0.55 -3.49 -20.01
C ASP A 189 0.32 -3.03 -18.56
N TRP A 190 0.95 -1.93 -18.13
CA TRP A 190 0.65 -1.25 -16.87
C TRP A 190 -0.78 -0.69 -16.81
N LYS A 191 -1.37 -0.33 -17.96
CA LYS A 191 -2.68 0.37 -18.12
C LYS A 191 -2.77 1.75 -17.48
N LEU A 192 -2.33 1.89 -16.24
CA LEU A 192 -2.25 3.14 -15.49
C LEU A 192 -0.80 3.40 -15.09
N TRP A 193 -0.40 4.66 -15.10
CA TRP A 193 0.90 5.11 -14.60
C TRP A 193 0.76 6.39 -13.78
N VAL A 194 1.77 6.72 -12.98
CA VAL A 194 1.76 7.96 -12.20
C VAL A 194 1.98 9.17 -13.11
N ALA A 195 1.28 10.25 -12.81
CA ALA A 195 1.54 11.57 -13.35
C ALA A 195 1.34 12.64 -12.26
N ASP A 196 1.98 13.79 -12.46
CA ASP A 196 1.71 14.98 -11.67
C ASP A 196 0.28 15.48 -11.90
N ARG A 197 -0.27 16.11 -10.87
CA ARG A 197 -1.49 16.91 -11.00
C ARG A 197 -1.17 18.19 -11.76
N ASP A 198 -2.18 18.72 -12.48
CA ASP A 198 -2.06 20.02 -13.11
C ASP A 198 -1.75 21.09 -12.05
N SER A 199 -0.81 21.99 -12.34
CA SER A 199 -0.31 23.00 -11.39
C SER A 199 -1.30 24.16 -11.19
N THR A 200 -2.48 23.84 -10.68
CA THR A 200 -3.51 24.81 -10.31
C THR A 200 -3.77 24.73 -8.81
N ASP A 201 -3.87 25.90 -8.18
CA ASP A 201 -4.25 26.02 -6.78
C ASP A 201 -5.61 25.36 -6.51
N ARG A 202 -5.64 24.38 -5.59
CA ARG A 202 -6.78 23.47 -5.39
C ARG A 202 -6.86 22.92 -3.97
N GLN A 203 -8.01 22.35 -3.63
CA GLN A 203 -8.25 21.52 -2.45
C GLN A 203 -9.07 20.29 -2.86
N ASP A 204 -8.75 19.11 -2.34
CA ASP A 204 -9.47 17.87 -2.57
C ASP A 204 -9.58 17.07 -1.26
N LEU A 205 -10.66 17.33 -0.53
CA LEU A 205 -10.86 16.85 0.84
C LEU A 205 -11.97 15.81 0.89
N TYR A 206 -11.77 14.73 1.66
CA TYR A 206 -12.80 13.74 1.95
C TYR A 206 -13.12 13.80 3.44
N LEU A 207 -14.35 14.21 3.77
CA LEU A 207 -14.81 14.23 5.15
C LEU A 207 -15.51 12.91 5.49
N PHE A 208 -14.97 12.21 6.48
CA PHE A 208 -15.56 11.05 7.11
C PHE A 208 -16.30 11.53 8.37
N ALA A 209 -17.63 11.57 8.38
CA ALA A 209 -18.44 12.03 9.51
C ALA A 209 -19.22 10.87 10.15
N TYR A 210 -18.50 9.90 10.71
CA TYR A 210 -19.05 8.61 11.15
C TYR A 210 -19.37 8.53 12.65
N GLY A 211 -19.04 9.57 13.44
CA GLY A 211 -19.12 9.46 14.89
C GLY A 211 -18.18 8.35 15.38
N HIS A 212 -18.69 7.46 16.24
CA HIS A 212 -17.93 6.30 16.74
C HIS A 212 -18.15 5.01 15.96
N ASP A 213 -18.81 5.07 14.79
CA ASP A 213 -18.96 3.92 13.88
C ASP A 213 -17.69 3.72 13.03
N TYR A 214 -16.60 3.38 13.72
CA TYR A 214 -15.27 3.26 13.12
C TYR A 214 -15.20 2.17 12.04
N LYS A 215 -15.96 1.08 12.22
CA LYS A 215 -16.00 -0.03 11.26
C LYS A 215 -16.61 0.41 9.94
N ALA A 216 -17.71 1.19 9.98
CA ALA A 216 -18.30 1.72 8.75
C ALA A 216 -17.37 2.73 8.06
N ALA A 217 -16.69 3.60 8.82
CA ALA A 217 -15.74 4.55 8.26
C ALA A 217 -14.60 3.85 7.49
N VAL A 218 -13.97 2.84 8.11
CA VAL A 218 -12.90 2.06 7.46
C VAL A 218 -13.46 1.24 6.28
N SER A 219 -14.64 0.65 6.40
CA SER A 219 -15.32 -0.04 5.30
C SER A 219 -15.52 0.89 4.10
N ASP A 220 -16.06 2.09 4.32
CA ASP A 220 -16.34 3.05 3.26
C ASP A 220 -15.06 3.68 2.70
N PHE A 221 -14.01 3.81 3.51
CA PHE A 221 -12.67 4.09 3.02
C PHE A 221 -12.20 3.04 2.01
N THR A 222 -12.38 1.73 2.27
CA THR A 222 -12.00 0.69 1.29
C THR A 222 -12.87 0.69 0.02
N LYS A 223 -14.06 1.30 0.05
CA LYS A 223 -14.87 1.47 -1.17
C LYS A 223 -14.26 2.50 -2.10
N ILE A 224 -13.64 3.57 -1.57
CA ILE A 224 -13.07 4.67 -2.37
C ILE A 224 -11.56 4.52 -2.59
N GLY A 225 -10.84 4.00 -1.60
CA GLY A 225 -9.40 3.77 -1.64
C GLY A 225 -9.02 2.42 -2.26
N GLY A 226 -9.99 1.66 -2.76
CA GLY A 226 -9.82 0.31 -3.30
C GLY A 226 -9.83 -0.77 -2.22
N ARG A 227 -10.18 -1.98 -2.64
CA ARG A 227 -10.31 -3.14 -1.75
C ARG A 227 -8.95 -3.63 -1.27
N ILE A 228 -8.92 -4.19 -0.06
CA ILE A 228 -7.75 -4.88 0.50
C ILE A 228 -7.66 -6.27 -0.15
N PRO A 229 -6.61 -6.59 -0.92
CA PRO A 229 -6.46 -7.91 -1.52
C PRO A 229 -6.25 -8.98 -0.45
N MET A 230 -6.75 -10.18 -0.71
CA MET A 230 -6.52 -11.32 0.18
C MET A 230 -5.09 -11.84 -0.02
N PRO A 231 -4.25 -11.91 1.03
CA PRO A 231 -2.91 -12.45 0.88
C PRO A 231 -2.95 -13.95 0.50
N PRO A 232 -1.85 -14.49 -0.06
CA PRO A 232 -1.72 -15.93 -0.26
C PRO A 232 -1.70 -16.66 1.09
N LYS A 233 -2.20 -17.90 1.11
CA LYS A 233 -2.39 -18.66 2.35
C LYS A 233 -1.09 -18.84 3.15
N TYR A 234 0.03 -19.10 2.47
CA TYR A 234 1.33 -19.30 3.10
C TYR A 234 1.80 -18.08 3.91
N ALA A 235 1.32 -16.88 3.57
CA ALA A 235 1.70 -15.65 4.27
C ALA A 235 1.21 -15.63 5.73
N LEU A 236 0.17 -16.40 6.05
CA LEU A 236 -0.39 -16.53 7.40
C LEU A 236 0.27 -17.65 8.22
N GLY A 237 1.26 -18.35 7.64
CA GLY A 237 2.04 -19.39 8.29
C GLY A 237 3.20 -18.84 9.11
N TYR A 238 4.10 -19.72 9.55
CA TYR A 238 5.34 -19.32 10.23
C TYR A 238 6.45 -19.01 9.22
N TRP A 239 7.21 -17.95 9.52
CA TRP A 239 8.29 -17.43 8.68
C TRP A 239 9.61 -17.50 9.45
N TRP A 240 10.62 -18.09 8.84
CA TRP A 240 11.99 -17.97 9.33
C TRP A 240 12.72 -16.85 8.59
N CYS A 241 13.26 -15.90 9.34
CA CYS A 241 14.13 -14.84 8.86
C CYS A 241 15.27 -14.62 9.84
N ARG A 242 16.46 -14.34 9.31
CA ARG A 242 17.61 -13.87 10.10
C ARG A 242 18.56 -13.11 9.19
N PHE A 243 19.01 -11.95 9.63
CA PHE A 243 20.15 -11.29 8.99
C PHE A 243 21.42 -12.11 9.22
N TRP A 244 21.70 -13.03 8.30
CA TRP A 244 22.76 -14.02 8.42
C TRP A 244 23.26 -14.49 7.06
N GLN A 245 24.54 -14.83 7.02
CA GLN A 245 25.20 -15.35 5.84
C GLN A 245 24.94 -16.85 5.71
N TYR A 246 23.81 -17.22 5.11
CA TYR A 246 23.49 -18.62 4.82
C TYR A 246 24.15 -19.09 3.52
N SER A 247 24.74 -20.30 3.53
CA SER A 247 24.93 -21.08 2.31
C SER A 247 23.64 -21.80 1.90
N ASP A 248 23.55 -22.23 0.63
CA ASP A 248 22.42 -23.03 0.13
C ASP A 248 22.19 -24.30 0.96
N PHE A 249 23.27 -25.01 1.31
CA PHE A 249 23.24 -26.20 2.15
C PHE A 249 22.67 -25.92 3.54
N GLU A 250 23.15 -24.87 4.22
CA GLU A 250 22.68 -24.50 5.56
C GLU A 250 21.21 -24.05 5.53
N PHE A 251 20.83 -23.29 4.51
CA PHE A 251 19.48 -22.75 4.41
C PHE A 251 18.43 -23.84 4.17
N VAL A 252 18.70 -24.74 3.22
CA VAL A 252 17.84 -25.91 2.97
C VAL A 252 17.88 -26.88 4.16
N GLY A 253 19.06 -27.07 4.76
CA GLY A 253 19.26 -27.92 5.95
C GLY A 253 18.39 -27.45 7.12
N LEU A 254 18.34 -26.15 7.37
CA LEU A 254 17.51 -25.56 8.41
C LEU A 254 16.02 -25.82 8.18
N GLY A 255 15.53 -25.67 6.94
CA GLY A 255 14.14 -26.00 6.60
C GLY A 255 13.81 -27.48 6.87
N LYS A 256 14.74 -28.39 6.56
CA LYS A 256 14.60 -29.82 6.86
C LYS A 256 14.61 -30.10 8.35
N GLU A 257 15.48 -29.44 9.11
CA GLU A 257 15.57 -29.60 10.56
C GLU A 257 14.28 -29.15 11.26
N ILE A 258 13.78 -27.94 10.94
CA ILE A 258 12.51 -27.42 11.48
C ILE A 258 11.36 -28.40 11.22
N ARG A 259 11.27 -28.93 9.98
CA ARG A 259 10.27 -29.96 9.63
C ARG A 259 10.45 -31.26 10.40
N SER A 260 11.68 -31.71 10.61
CA SER A 260 11.97 -32.95 11.36
C SER A 260 11.61 -32.87 12.85
N LEU A 261 11.48 -31.63 13.36
CA LEU A 261 11.05 -31.33 14.73
C LEU A 261 9.52 -31.15 14.83
N ASP A 262 8.76 -31.45 13.78
CA ASP A 262 7.31 -31.25 13.68
C ASP A 262 6.86 -29.78 13.92
N ILE A 263 7.74 -28.82 13.62
CA ILE A 263 7.42 -27.39 13.70
C ILE A 263 6.81 -26.95 12.35
N PRO A 264 5.59 -26.38 12.32
CA PRO A 264 5.02 -25.86 11.09
C PRO A 264 5.81 -24.65 10.61
N ILE A 265 6.11 -24.62 9.32
CA ILE A 265 6.79 -23.52 8.64
C ILE A 265 6.28 -23.44 7.20
N ASP A 266 6.18 -22.21 6.69
CA ASP A 266 5.67 -21.94 5.34
C ASP A 266 6.62 -21.06 4.53
N VAL A 267 7.41 -20.19 5.18
CA VAL A 267 8.26 -19.22 4.49
C VAL A 267 9.69 -19.22 5.04
N MET A 268 10.65 -19.21 4.14
CA MET A 268 12.09 -19.05 4.40
C MET A 268 12.58 -17.76 3.72
N VAL A 269 12.98 -16.78 4.51
CA VAL A 269 13.43 -15.45 4.05
C VAL A 269 14.95 -15.40 3.97
N LEU A 270 15.49 -15.02 2.81
CA LEU A 270 16.92 -14.72 2.63
C LEU A 270 17.16 -13.22 2.68
N ASP A 271 17.99 -12.81 3.62
CA ASP A 271 18.48 -11.44 3.76
C ASP A 271 19.64 -11.14 2.77
N MET A 272 20.23 -9.96 2.84
CA MET A 272 21.22 -9.35 1.92
C MET A 272 22.27 -10.28 1.31
N ASP A 273 22.78 -11.25 2.07
CA ASP A 273 23.93 -12.07 1.69
C ASP A 273 23.62 -13.08 0.55
N TRP A 274 22.37 -13.14 0.04
CA TRP A 274 22.08 -13.85 -1.21
C TRP A 274 22.83 -13.24 -2.41
N HIS A 275 23.13 -11.93 -2.37
CA HIS A 275 23.95 -11.24 -3.34
C HIS A 275 25.30 -10.79 -2.77
N GLU A 276 26.13 -10.18 -3.60
CA GLU A 276 27.45 -9.70 -3.16
C GLU A 276 27.35 -8.49 -2.20
N THR A 277 27.76 -8.69 -0.94
CA THR A 277 27.72 -7.68 0.16
C THR A 277 29.10 -7.31 0.71
N TRP A 278 30.19 -7.71 0.02
CA TRP A 278 31.59 -7.70 0.50
C TRP A 278 32.08 -6.36 1.07
N SER A 279 31.50 -5.23 0.64
CA SER A 279 31.89 -3.90 1.11
C SER A 279 31.19 -3.50 2.43
N LEU A 280 30.02 -4.07 2.73
CA LEU A 280 29.17 -3.68 3.86
C LEU A 280 29.78 -3.98 5.23
N ARG A 281 30.68 -4.96 5.33
CA ARG A 281 31.34 -5.30 6.61
C ARG A 281 32.48 -4.34 6.98
N LYS A 282 32.83 -3.39 6.09
CA LYS A 282 33.89 -2.41 6.34
C LYS A 282 33.34 -1.21 7.13
N ARG A 283 34.04 -0.83 8.21
CA ARG A 283 33.84 0.45 8.91
C ARG A 283 34.28 1.55 7.93
N ASN A 284 33.31 2.27 7.35
CA ASN A 284 33.46 3.16 6.17
C ASN A 284 33.44 2.43 4.82
N ALA A 285 32.45 1.56 4.61
CA ALA A 285 32.15 0.98 3.31
C ALA A 285 32.16 2.08 2.21
N PRO A 286 32.88 1.86 1.09
CA PRO A 286 32.90 2.81 -0.01
C PRO A 286 31.49 3.03 -0.55
N LYS A 287 31.26 4.21 -1.12
CA LYS A 287 30.00 4.57 -1.76
C LYS A 287 30.11 4.49 -3.27
N ASP A 288 29.01 4.13 -3.91
CA ASP A 288 28.85 4.21 -5.35
C ASP A 288 28.54 5.65 -5.82
N GLU A 289 28.39 5.80 -7.13
CA GLU A 289 28.12 7.07 -7.82
C GLU A 289 26.79 7.71 -7.41
N PHE A 290 25.89 6.92 -6.81
CA PHE A 290 24.57 7.37 -6.32
C PHE A 290 24.56 7.59 -4.80
N GLY A 291 25.73 7.51 -4.15
CA GLY A 291 25.93 7.78 -2.74
C GLY A 291 25.51 6.65 -1.80
N GLN A 292 25.20 5.46 -2.33
CA GLN A 292 24.86 4.27 -1.56
C GLN A 292 26.10 3.45 -1.26
N ARG A 293 26.09 2.66 -0.19
CA ARG A 293 27.21 1.77 0.14
C ARG A 293 27.31 0.68 -0.92
N ILE A 294 28.51 0.41 -1.44
CA ILE A 294 28.70 -0.63 -2.48
C ILE A 294 28.26 -2.00 -1.92
N GLY A 295 27.51 -2.76 -2.70
CA GLY A 295 26.92 -4.04 -2.26
C GLY A 295 25.73 -3.90 -1.31
N TRP A 296 25.14 -2.69 -1.18
CA TRP A 296 23.82 -2.52 -0.57
C TRP A 296 22.70 -2.85 -1.55
N THR A 297 22.86 -2.43 -2.80
CA THR A 297 22.07 -2.92 -3.93
C THR A 297 22.81 -4.10 -4.54
N GLY A 298 22.10 -5.16 -4.95
CA GLY A 298 22.71 -6.25 -5.69
C GLY A 298 21.70 -7.16 -6.40
N TYR A 299 22.15 -7.72 -7.53
CA TYR A 299 21.38 -8.62 -8.40
C TYR A 299 22.23 -9.76 -8.95
N THR A 300 23.31 -10.10 -8.24
CA THR A 300 24.23 -11.16 -8.60
C THR A 300 24.35 -12.12 -7.43
N TRP A 301 23.87 -13.35 -7.62
CA TRP A 301 24.00 -14.42 -6.61
C TRP A 301 25.43 -14.55 -6.12
N GLN A 302 25.63 -14.53 -4.80
CA GLN A 302 26.93 -14.79 -4.20
C GLN A 302 27.28 -16.28 -4.35
N LYS A 303 27.98 -16.63 -5.43
CA LYS A 303 28.21 -18.03 -5.86
C LYS A 303 29.01 -18.90 -4.88
N LYS A 304 29.68 -18.28 -3.89
CA LYS A 304 30.34 -19.02 -2.81
C LYS A 304 29.35 -19.59 -1.79
N LEU A 305 28.22 -18.92 -1.60
CA LEU A 305 27.14 -19.36 -0.72
C LEU A 305 26.07 -20.11 -1.50
N PHE A 306 25.74 -19.63 -2.69
CA PHE A 306 24.71 -20.19 -3.57
C PHE A 306 25.33 -20.59 -4.92
N PRO A 307 26.15 -21.66 -4.96
CA PRO A 307 26.71 -22.16 -6.22
C PRO A 307 25.61 -22.54 -7.22
N ASN A 308 24.51 -23.13 -6.74
CA ASN A 308 23.33 -23.42 -7.56
C ASN A 308 22.03 -22.91 -6.88
N PRO A 309 21.69 -21.63 -7.07
CA PRO A 309 20.52 -21.05 -6.42
C PRO A 309 19.20 -21.67 -6.89
N VAL A 310 19.12 -22.10 -8.16
CA VAL A 310 17.90 -22.75 -8.69
C VAL A 310 17.61 -24.04 -7.94
N ASN A 311 18.63 -24.87 -7.70
CA ASN A 311 18.45 -26.09 -6.91
C ASN A 311 18.09 -25.77 -5.46
N CYS A 312 18.70 -24.74 -4.85
CA CYS A 312 18.34 -24.31 -3.50
C CYS A 312 16.86 -23.93 -3.40
N LEU A 313 16.37 -23.09 -4.31
CA LEU A 313 14.97 -22.64 -4.34
C LEU A 313 14.02 -23.82 -4.62
N GLN A 314 14.37 -24.70 -5.56
CA GLN A 314 13.60 -25.91 -5.85
C GLN A 314 13.54 -26.88 -4.65
N ASP A 315 14.64 -27.04 -3.91
CA ASP A 315 14.66 -27.87 -2.71
C ASP A 315 13.76 -27.32 -1.60
N LEU A 316 13.67 -26.00 -1.44
CA LEU A 316 12.70 -25.36 -0.54
C LEU A 316 11.26 -25.62 -1.00
N HIS A 317 10.99 -25.47 -2.30
CA HIS A 317 9.67 -25.77 -2.86
C HIS A 317 9.28 -27.24 -2.70
N ASN A 318 10.23 -28.18 -2.82
CA ASN A 318 10.02 -29.61 -2.57
C ASN A 318 9.65 -29.90 -1.10
N LEU A 319 10.04 -29.03 -0.16
CA LEU A 319 9.62 -29.07 1.25
C LEU A 319 8.28 -28.36 1.51
N GLY A 320 7.62 -27.87 0.45
CA GLY A 320 6.40 -27.08 0.53
C GLY A 320 6.61 -25.67 1.08
N LEU A 321 7.84 -25.16 1.05
CA LEU A 321 8.20 -23.84 1.56
C LEU A 321 8.18 -22.81 0.45
N LYS A 322 7.93 -21.55 0.82
CA LYS A 322 8.02 -20.37 -0.03
C LYS A 322 9.21 -19.53 0.37
N THR A 323 9.72 -18.74 -0.56
CA THR A 323 10.93 -17.97 -0.31
C THR A 323 10.91 -16.60 -0.98
N THR A 324 11.63 -15.68 -0.34
CA THR A 324 11.79 -14.30 -0.77
C THR A 324 13.22 -13.86 -0.54
N LEU A 325 13.64 -12.86 -1.31
CA LEU A 325 14.94 -12.22 -1.21
C LEU A 325 14.75 -10.77 -0.76
N ASN A 326 15.60 -10.31 0.15
CA ASN A 326 15.71 -8.89 0.49
C ASN A 326 16.21 -8.09 -0.73
N LEU A 327 15.57 -6.95 -1.03
CA LEU A 327 15.94 -6.03 -2.10
C LEU A 327 16.05 -4.58 -1.62
N HIS A 328 17.16 -3.94 -2.02
CA HIS A 328 17.33 -2.49 -2.01
C HIS A 328 17.72 -1.98 -3.39
N PRO A 329 16.78 -1.56 -4.27
CA PRO A 329 17.11 -1.18 -5.64
C PRO A 329 17.75 0.22 -5.80
N ALA A 330 18.24 0.82 -4.72
CA ALA A 330 18.58 2.24 -4.65
C ALA A 330 19.73 2.66 -5.58
N SER A 331 20.66 1.77 -5.89
CA SER A 331 21.79 2.06 -6.78
C SER A 331 21.45 1.89 -8.26
N GLY A 332 20.19 1.63 -8.61
CA GLY A 332 19.84 1.25 -9.98
C GLY A 332 20.57 -0.02 -10.39
N ILE A 333 21.17 -0.06 -11.58
CA ILE A 333 21.89 -1.23 -12.11
C ILE A 333 23.37 -0.90 -12.31
N GLN A 334 24.22 -1.59 -11.56
CA GLN A 334 25.66 -1.38 -11.57
C GLN A 334 26.37 -2.24 -12.64
N PRO A 335 27.46 -1.78 -13.29
CA PRO A 335 28.12 -2.49 -14.38
C PRO A 335 28.69 -3.87 -14.04
N TYR A 336 28.93 -4.12 -12.75
CA TYR A 336 29.41 -5.40 -12.24
C TYR A 336 28.30 -6.41 -11.96
N GLU A 337 27.03 -6.01 -12.09
CA GLU A 337 25.89 -6.89 -11.87
C GLU A 337 25.68 -7.81 -13.09
N GLU A 338 25.41 -9.07 -12.82
CA GLU A 338 25.08 -10.08 -13.83
C GLU A 338 23.97 -9.65 -14.82
N PRO A 339 22.86 -9.01 -14.40
CA PRO A 339 21.85 -8.51 -15.33
C PRO A 339 22.25 -7.30 -16.17
N TYR A 340 23.38 -6.62 -15.93
CA TYR A 340 23.63 -5.29 -16.48
C TYR A 340 23.47 -5.23 -18.01
N ASP A 341 24.13 -6.14 -18.74
CA ASP A 341 24.14 -6.08 -20.21
C ASP A 341 22.76 -6.34 -20.81
N ARG A 342 22.00 -7.29 -20.24
CA ARG A 342 20.63 -7.56 -20.69
C ARG A 342 19.68 -6.42 -20.32
N PHE A 343 19.83 -5.82 -19.14
CA PHE A 343 19.03 -4.68 -18.70
C PHE A 343 19.29 -3.47 -19.59
N VAL A 344 20.55 -3.09 -19.85
CA VAL A 344 20.89 -1.93 -20.69
C VAL A 344 20.34 -2.14 -22.10
N LYS A 345 20.54 -3.32 -22.68
CA LYS A 345 19.99 -3.66 -24.01
C LYS A 345 18.47 -3.52 -24.05
N ASP A 346 17.77 -4.05 -23.03
CA ASP A 346 16.31 -3.99 -22.94
C ASP A 346 15.83 -2.54 -22.77
N TYR A 347 16.43 -1.78 -21.85
CA TYR A 347 16.06 -0.38 -21.60
C TYR A 347 16.28 0.51 -22.82
N LEU A 348 17.43 0.41 -23.48
CA LEU A 348 17.74 1.19 -24.69
C LEU A 348 16.90 0.77 -25.91
N SER A 349 16.35 -0.45 -25.92
CA SER A 349 15.39 -0.85 -26.97
C SER A 349 14.02 -0.17 -26.83
N ARG A 350 13.73 0.40 -25.66
CA ARG A 350 12.44 1.01 -25.31
C ARG A 350 12.46 2.53 -25.34
N THR A 351 13.63 3.13 -25.12
CA THR A 351 13.76 4.58 -25.04
C THR A 351 15.10 5.07 -25.60
N ASN A 352 15.06 6.24 -26.24
CA ASN A 352 16.26 7.04 -26.55
C ASN A 352 16.47 8.18 -25.53
N GLU A 353 15.53 8.33 -24.59
CA GLU A 353 15.56 9.33 -23.51
C GLU A 353 15.90 8.63 -22.21
N TYR A 354 17.15 8.79 -21.77
CA TYR A 354 17.66 8.18 -20.55
C TYR A 354 18.77 9.02 -19.92
N ASP A 355 18.93 8.86 -18.60
CA ASP A 355 19.95 9.55 -17.83
C ASP A 355 21.24 8.71 -17.84
N GLY A 356 22.14 9.02 -18.77
CA GLY A 356 23.42 8.33 -18.91
C GLY A 356 24.18 8.75 -20.17
N PRO A 357 25.46 8.38 -20.29
CA PRO A 357 26.19 8.55 -21.54
C PRO A 357 25.61 7.62 -22.61
N LYS A 358 25.87 7.92 -23.88
CA LYS A 358 25.37 7.12 -25.01
C LYS A 358 25.72 5.63 -24.82
N ASP A 359 24.72 4.78 -24.98
CA ASP A 359 24.82 3.32 -24.84
C ASP A 359 25.29 2.86 -23.43
N TYR A 360 25.21 3.76 -22.44
CA TYR A 360 25.81 3.61 -21.12
C TYR A 360 27.31 3.28 -21.16
N ILE A 361 28.04 3.89 -22.11
CA ILE A 361 29.49 3.80 -22.23
C ILE A 361 30.12 5.16 -21.95
N ASN A 362 31.02 5.22 -20.97
CA ASN A 362 31.79 6.40 -20.63
C ASN A 362 32.79 6.79 -21.74
N PRO A 363 33.29 8.04 -21.77
CA PRO A 363 34.27 8.47 -22.76
C PRO A 363 35.57 7.64 -22.80
N ASP A 364 35.91 6.96 -21.71
CA ASP A 364 37.09 6.07 -21.60
C ASP A 364 36.82 4.62 -22.06
N GLY A 365 35.59 4.32 -22.51
CA GLY A 365 35.16 3.00 -22.95
C GLY A 365 34.64 2.07 -21.83
N SER A 366 34.67 2.51 -20.58
CA SER A 366 34.08 1.75 -19.46
C SER A 366 32.55 1.82 -19.46
N LYS A 367 31.90 0.81 -18.89
CA LYS A 367 30.45 0.79 -18.68
C LYS A 367 30.05 1.78 -17.59
N ALA A 368 29.01 2.58 -17.82
CA ALA A 368 28.45 3.53 -16.88
C ALA A 368 27.29 2.91 -16.08
N PRO A 369 27.14 3.17 -14.78
CA PRO A 369 26.00 2.67 -14.02
C PRO A 369 24.68 3.28 -14.50
N VAL A 370 23.59 2.50 -14.44
CA VAL A 370 22.25 3.01 -14.76
C VAL A 370 21.57 3.46 -13.46
N PRO A 371 21.16 4.74 -13.32
CA PRO A 371 20.50 5.21 -12.11
C PRO A 371 19.13 4.55 -11.91
N PHE A 372 18.70 4.46 -10.64
CA PHE A 372 17.35 4.03 -10.28
C PHE A 372 16.30 5.01 -10.82
N ARG A 373 15.36 4.52 -11.65
CA ARG A 373 14.23 5.31 -12.18
C ARG A 373 12.91 4.52 -12.23
N MET A 374 12.45 4.00 -11.08
CA MET A 374 11.18 3.25 -11.04
C MET A 374 9.94 4.08 -11.45
N ASP A 375 10.04 5.42 -11.42
CA ASP A 375 9.01 6.33 -11.96
C ASP A 375 8.95 6.40 -13.49
N ASP A 376 9.95 5.88 -14.19
CA ASP A 376 9.95 5.76 -15.66
C ASP A 376 9.43 4.39 -16.10
N ILE A 377 8.42 4.39 -16.97
CA ILE A 377 7.75 3.16 -17.41
C ILE A 377 8.66 2.22 -18.21
N ASN A 378 9.61 2.76 -18.98
CA ASN A 378 10.54 1.97 -19.79
C ASN A 378 11.62 1.33 -18.92
N TRP A 379 12.11 2.07 -17.92
CA TRP A 379 13.04 1.60 -16.92
C TRP A 379 12.38 0.51 -16.07
N ALA A 380 11.14 0.73 -15.60
CA ALA A 380 10.40 -0.27 -14.85
C ALA A 380 10.20 -1.55 -15.67
N ASN A 381 9.74 -1.43 -16.93
CA ASN A 381 9.60 -2.59 -17.81
C ASN A 381 10.93 -3.34 -18.00
N ALA A 382 12.04 -2.64 -18.24
CA ALA A 382 13.35 -3.28 -18.37
C ALA A 382 13.80 -3.94 -17.06
N TYR A 383 13.53 -3.30 -15.92
CA TYR A 383 13.86 -3.82 -14.60
C TYR A 383 13.12 -5.11 -14.29
N PHE A 384 11.80 -5.15 -14.49
CA PHE A 384 11.04 -6.36 -14.25
C PHE A 384 11.45 -7.48 -15.23
N ASN A 385 11.50 -7.20 -16.53
CA ASN A 385 11.81 -8.21 -17.54
C ASN A 385 13.22 -8.79 -17.43
N SER A 386 14.21 -7.91 -17.19
CA SER A 386 15.63 -8.26 -17.24
C SER A 386 16.26 -8.51 -15.88
N VAL A 387 15.62 -8.13 -14.77
CA VAL A 387 16.19 -8.32 -13.42
C VAL A 387 15.28 -9.20 -12.57
N ILE A 388 14.07 -8.73 -12.27
CA ILE A 388 13.16 -9.35 -11.29
C ILE A 388 12.58 -10.68 -11.78
N CYS A 389 11.88 -10.70 -12.92
CA CYS A 389 11.24 -11.91 -13.44
C CYS A 389 12.24 -13.07 -13.68
N PRO A 390 13.51 -12.85 -14.07
CA PRO A 390 14.51 -13.90 -14.05
C PRO A 390 14.68 -14.62 -12.70
N PHE A 391 14.66 -13.91 -11.56
CA PHE A 391 14.72 -14.53 -10.24
C PHE A 391 13.42 -15.24 -9.87
N GLU A 392 12.27 -14.69 -10.24
CA GLU A 392 10.98 -15.35 -10.06
C GLU A 392 10.93 -16.67 -10.82
N ARG A 393 11.41 -16.70 -12.07
CA ARG A 393 11.56 -17.94 -12.86
C ARG A 393 12.54 -18.94 -12.24
N GLN A 394 13.49 -18.50 -11.42
CA GLN A 394 14.39 -19.39 -10.67
C GLN A 394 13.71 -20.00 -9.43
N GLY A 395 12.61 -19.41 -8.95
CA GLY A 395 11.84 -19.92 -7.80
C GLY A 395 11.61 -18.92 -6.67
N VAL A 396 11.94 -17.63 -6.83
CA VAL A 396 11.55 -16.60 -5.85
C VAL A 396 10.04 -16.38 -5.91
N ASP A 397 9.35 -16.48 -4.77
CA ASP A 397 7.88 -16.47 -4.73
C ASP A 397 7.28 -15.07 -4.54
N PHE A 398 8.00 -14.18 -3.85
CA PHE A 398 7.61 -12.79 -3.60
C PHE A 398 8.84 -11.96 -3.19
N TRP A 399 8.67 -10.66 -2.98
CA TRP A 399 9.79 -9.75 -2.71
C TRP A 399 9.69 -9.05 -1.35
N TRP A 400 10.77 -9.12 -0.57
CA TRP A 400 11.01 -8.26 0.57
C TRP A 400 11.70 -7.00 0.07
N LEU A 401 10.91 -5.95 -0.11
CA LEU A 401 11.42 -4.64 -0.47
C LEU A 401 11.78 -3.94 0.83
N ASP A 402 13.03 -3.51 0.99
CA ASP A 402 13.47 -2.84 2.21
C ASP A 402 13.93 -1.40 1.94
N TRP A 403 13.04 -0.60 1.35
CA TRP A 403 13.40 0.76 0.97
C TRP A 403 13.58 1.68 2.18
N GLN A 404 14.81 2.15 2.40
CA GLN A 404 15.19 3.05 3.49
C GLN A 404 15.92 4.32 3.01
N GLN A 405 16.22 4.42 1.71
CA GLN A 405 17.26 5.35 1.23
C GLN A 405 16.77 6.79 1.11
N TRP A 406 15.67 7.04 0.40
CA TRP A 406 15.07 8.38 0.33
C TRP A 406 13.57 8.35 0.04
N LYS A 407 12.82 9.26 0.65
CA LYS A 407 11.35 9.21 0.67
C LYS A 407 10.69 9.49 -0.67
N PHE A 408 11.18 10.47 -1.42
CA PHE A 408 10.51 10.98 -2.62
C PHE A 408 11.31 10.73 -3.91
N SER A 409 10.65 10.45 -5.03
CA SER A 409 11.29 10.36 -6.33
C SER A 409 12.13 11.62 -6.61
N LYS A 410 13.24 11.44 -7.32
CA LYS A 410 14.09 12.54 -7.80
C LYS A 410 13.50 13.24 -9.03
N TYR A 411 12.53 12.61 -9.69
CA TYR A 411 12.01 12.99 -11.00
C TYR A 411 10.56 13.43 -10.96
N ILE A 412 9.74 12.81 -10.09
CA ILE A 412 8.34 13.19 -9.88
C ILE A 412 8.18 13.83 -8.50
N PRO A 413 8.00 15.16 -8.40
CA PRO A 413 7.90 15.87 -7.14
C PRO A 413 6.80 15.30 -6.23
N GLY A 414 7.15 14.95 -5.00
CA GLY A 414 6.21 14.44 -3.98
C GLY A 414 5.82 12.97 -4.13
N LEU A 415 6.23 12.27 -5.19
CA LEU A 415 5.96 10.84 -5.34
C LEU A 415 6.75 10.05 -4.31
N ASN A 416 6.07 9.37 -3.39
CA ASN A 416 6.71 8.55 -2.37
C ASN A 416 7.25 7.24 -2.99
N ASN A 417 8.57 6.98 -2.87
CA ASN A 417 9.20 5.77 -3.42
C ASN A 417 8.68 4.49 -2.77
N THR A 418 8.39 4.49 -1.47
CA THR A 418 7.82 3.33 -0.78
C THR A 418 6.45 3.00 -1.37
N PHE A 419 5.59 4.00 -1.58
CA PHE A 419 4.31 3.78 -2.26
C PHE A 419 4.50 3.28 -3.70
N TRP A 420 5.41 3.91 -4.45
CA TRP A 420 5.57 3.60 -5.86
C TRP A 420 6.17 2.20 -6.09
N LEU A 421 7.13 1.79 -5.26
CA LEU A 421 7.65 0.42 -5.26
C LEU A 421 6.56 -0.59 -4.86
N ASN A 422 5.71 -0.26 -3.88
CA ASN A 422 4.56 -1.10 -3.55
C ASN A 422 3.64 -1.28 -4.76
N TYR A 423 3.33 -0.19 -5.45
CA TYR A 423 2.51 -0.22 -6.66
C TYR A 423 3.17 -1.06 -7.76
N THR A 424 4.44 -0.80 -8.11
CA THR A 424 5.06 -1.43 -9.28
C THR A 424 5.30 -2.92 -9.07
N PHE A 425 5.88 -3.34 -7.93
CA PHE A 425 6.11 -4.77 -7.68
C PHE A 425 4.81 -5.56 -7.54
N PHE A 426 3.81 -5.02 -6.84
CA PHE A 426 2.53 -5.71 -6.69
C PHE A 426 1.80 -5.85 -8.03
N ASN A 427 1.74 -4.78 -8.83
CA ASN A 427 1.02 -4.82 -10.10
C ASN A 427 1.80 -5.54 -11.21
N ASP A 428 3.12 -5.67 -11.11
CA ASP A 428 3.86 -6.56 -12.01
C ASP A 428 3.40 -8.02 -11.81
N MET A 429 3.30 -8.50 -10.57
CA MET A 429 2.76 -9.84 -10.27
C MET A 429 1.30 -10.01 -10.73
N VAL A 430 0.47 -8.97 -10.59
CA VAL A 430 -0.91 -8.98 -11.13
C VAL A 430 -0.89 -9.15 -12.65
N ARG A 431 -0.08 -8.36 -13.36
CA ARG A 431 0.04 -8.41 -14.82
C ARG A 431 0.52 -9.76 -15.31
N GLN A 432 1.52 -10.35 -14.64
CA GLN A 432 2.08 -11.66 -15.00
C GLN A 432 1.04 -12.80 -14.96
N SER A 433 -0.06 -12.61 -14.23
CA SER A 433 -1.13 -13.61 -14.07
C SER A 433 -2.51 -13.13 -14.54
N ALA A 434 -2.57 -12.00 -15.26
CA ALA A 434 -3.82 -11.36 -15.65
C ALA A 434 -4.72 -12.23 -16.56
N ASP A 435 -4.11 -13.11 -17.36
CA ASP A 435 -4.80 -14.05 -18.25
C ASP A 435 -5.18 -15.38 -17.57
N GLN A 436 -4.79 -15.59 -16.31
CA GLN A 436 -4.99 -16.85 -15.58
C GLN A 436 -6.33 -16.91 -14.83
N GLY A 437 -7.07 -15.80 -14.73
CA GLY A 437 -8.39 -15.75 -14.09
C GLY A 437 -8.36 -16.27 -12.65
N ILE A 438 -9.18 -17.27 -12.33
CA ILE A 438 -9.23 -17.87 -10.97
C ILE A 438 -7.96 -18.64 -10.59
N TYR A 439 -7.09 -18.95 -11.55
CA TYR A 439 -5.81 -19.61 -11.32
C TYR A 439 -4.66 -18.63 -11.09
N ALA A 440 -4.92 -17.32 -11.22
CA ALA A 440 -3.93 -16.29 -10.95
C ALA A 440 -3.39 -16.41 -9.53
N HIS A 441 -2.07 -16.30 -9.41
CA HIS A 441 -1.42 -16.24 -8.11
C HIS A 441 -1.87 -14.97 -7.37
N ARG A 442 -2.04 -15.07 -6.05
CA ARG A 442 -2.31 -13.89 -5.24
C ARG A 442 -1.01 -13.10 -5.12
N PRO A 443 -0.93 -11.87 -5.67
CA PRO A 443 0.26 -11.04 -5.58
C PRO A 443 0.57 -10.74 -4.11
N MET A 444 1.85 -10.63 -3.80
CA MET A 444 2.31 -10.35 -2.45
C MET A 444 3.66 -9.67 -2.48
N ILE A 445 3.81 -8.65 -1.64
CA ILE A 445 5.08 -8.03 -1.31
C ILE A 445 5.22 -7.98 0.21
N TYR A 446 6.45 -7.86 0.69
CA TYR A 446 6.75 -7.57 2.09
C TYR A 446 7.53 -6.27 2.15
N HIS A 447 6.89 -5.19 2.57
CA HIS A 447 7.47 -3.84 2.52
C HIS A 447 6.82 -2.89 3.53
N ARG A 448 7.19 -1.62 3.49
CA ARG A 448 6.84 -0.56 4.44
C ARG A 448 5.58 0.18 3.99
N TRP A 449 4.99 0.94 4.91
CA TRP A 449 3.81 1.75 4.62
C TRP A 449 4.16 2.95 3.72
N GLY A 450 3.56 3.01 2.53
CA GLY A 450 3.81 4.08 1.55
C GLY A 450 2.94 5.33 1.70
N GLY A 451 2.01 5.34 2.67
CA GLY A 451 0.93 6.34 2.75
C GLY A 451 -0.42 5.79 2.31
N ILE A 452 -1.46 6.62 2.44
CA ILE A 452 -2.84 6.28 2.08
C ILE A 452 -2.92 5.68 0.67
N GLY A 453 -3.68 4.58 0.55
CA GLY A 453 -3.77 3.74 -0.64
C GLY A 453 -2.86 2.50 -0.60
N SER A 454 -1.87 2.45 0.30
CA SER A 454 -0.97 1.28 0.40
C SER A 454 -1.65 0.03 0.96
N HIS A 455 -2.86 0.12 1.55
CA HIS A 455 -3.66 -1.05 1.94
C HIS A 455 -4.02 -1.97 0.78
N ARG A 456 -3.85 -1.50 -0.46
CA ARG A 456 -3.94 -2.32 -1.66
C ARG A 456 -2.73 -3.23 -1.90
N TYR A 457 -1.61 -3.04 -1.21
CA TYR A 457 -0.33 -3.70 -1.50
C TYR A 457 0.33 -4.31 -0.25
N GLN A 458 -0.46 -4.96 0.60
CA GLN A 458 0.03 -5.63 1.81
C GLN A 458 0.93 -6.83 1.48
N ILE A 459 1.89 -7.23 2.34
CA ILE A 459 1.98 -7.13 3.82
C ILE A 459 3.03 -6.12 4.30
N GLY A 460 2.78 -5.49 5.45
CA GLY A 460 3.69 -4.55 6.12
C GLY A 460 4.87 -5.21 6.83
N PHE A 461 6.08 -4.70 6.65
CA PHE A 461 7.28 -4.93 7.46
C PHE A 461 7.51 -3.73 8.36
N SER A 462 7.52 -3.93 9.69
CA SER A 462 7.69 -2.80 10.61
C SER A 462 9.08 -2.18 10.58
N GLY A 463 10.13 -2.89 10.16
CA GLY A 463 11.50 -2.39 10.21
C GLY A 463 12.23 -2.73 11.51
N ASP A 464 13.45 -2.19 11.61
CA ASP A 464 14.50 -2.58 12.56
C ASP A 464 14.20 -2.05 13.96
N CYS A 465 13.38 -2.75 14.72
CA CYS A 465 13.01 -2.34 16.07
C CYS A 465 14.12 -2.64 17.09
N ILE A 466 14.07 -2.02 18.27
CA ILE A 466 14.97 -2.40 19.37
C ILE A 466 14.39 -3.60 20.12
N ALA A 467 15.17 -4.67 20.26
CA ALA A 467 14.85 -5.84 21.09
C ALA A 467 14.66 -5.47 22.58
N SER A 468 13.42 -5.11 22.94
CA SER A 468 13.04 -4.70 24.29
C SER A 468 11.58 -5.01 24.59
N TRP A 469 11.26 -5.21 25.88
CA TRP A 469 9.88 -5.37 26.33
C TRP A 469 9.00 -4.15 26.04
N GLN A 470 9.60 -2.97 26.03
CA GLN A 470 8.90 -1.72 25.75
C GLN A 470 8.41 -1.66 24.30
N VAL A 471 9.27 -2.04 23.35
CA VAL A 471 8.88 -2.21 21.95
C VAL A 471 7.80 -3.29 21.83
N LEU A 472 7.98 -4.45 22.46
CA LEU A 472 6.96 -5.51 22.40
C LEU A 472 5.58 -5.03 22.89
N GLY A 473 5.53 -4.25 23.97
CA GLY A 473 4.29 -3.65 24.47
C GLY A 473 3.68 -2.58 23.54
N TYR A 474 4.49 -1.98 22.66
CA TYR A 474 4.07 -0.97 21.70
C TYR A 474 3.47 -1.55 20.41
N LEU A 475 3.97 -2.70 19.95
CA LEU A 475 3.55 -3.32 18.68
C LEU A 475 2.03 -3.57 18.56
N PRO A 476 1.29 -3.98 19.62
CA PRO A 476 -0.17 -4.09 19.56
C PRO A 476 -0.86 -2.75 19.28
N TYR A 477 -0.38 -1.66 19.90
CA TYR A 477 -0.91 -0.32 19.64
C TYR A 477 -0.64 0.08 18.18
N PHE A 478 0.59 -0.10 17.70
CA PHE A 478 0.96 0.20 16.31
C PHE A 478 0.07 -0.54 15.31
N THR A 479 -0.09 -1.86 15.49
CA THR A 479 -0.89 -2.71 14.59
C THR A 479 -2.37 -2.34 14.61
N ALA A 480 -2.94 -2.12 15.80
CA ALA A 480 -4.34 -1.72 15.95
C ALA A 480 -4.59 -0.35 15.30
N THR A 481 -3.67 0.59 15.47
CA THR A 481 -3.75 1.93 14.87
C THR A 481 -3.69 1.85 13.35
N ALA A 482 -2.82 1.00 12.78
CA ALA A 482 -2.71 0.83 11.33
C ALA A 482 -4.00 0.31 10.67
N SER A 483 -4.84 -0.42 11.41
CA SER A 483 -6.15 -0.88 10.92
C SER A 483 -7.12 0.26 10.61
N ASN A 484 -6.93 1.46 11.19
CA ASN A 484 -7.73 2.66 10.94
C ASN A 484 -7.56 3.23 9.52
N VAL A 485 -6.61 2.69 8.74
CA VAL A 485 -6.42 2.99 7.31
C VAL A 485 -6.42 1.71 6.46
N GLY A 486 -7.04 0.64 6.97
CA GLY A 486 -7.11 -0.66 6.30
C GLY A 486 -5.79 -1.42 6.22
N TYR A 487 -4.70 -0.91 6.81
CA TYR A 487 -3.38 -1.53 6.72
C TYR A 487 -3.11 -2.50 7.89
N GLY A 488 -3.92 -3.57 7.98
CA GLY A 488 -3.91 -4.51 9.11
C GLY A 488 -2.91 -5.69 9.09
N TYR A 489 -2.37 -6.11 7.94
CA TYR A 489 -1.38 -7.20 7.89
C TYR A 489 0.03 -6.65 8.10
N TRP A 490 0.65 -7.00 9.23
CA TRP A 490 2.02 -6.65 9.57
C TRP A 490 2.83 -7.87 10.02
N GLY A 491 4.08 -7.92 9.59
CA GLY A 491 5.16 -8.69 10.17
C GLY A 491 6.01 -7.79 11.08
N HIS A 492 6.29 -8.30 12.27
CA HIS A 492 7.22 -7.73 13.23
C HIS A 492 8.33 -8.73 13.48
N ASP A 493 9.55 -8.26 13.70
CA ASP A 493 10.67 -9.12 14.06
C ASP A 493 10.44 -9.66 15.48
N ILE A 494 10.08 -10.95 15.57
CA ILE A 494 9.80 -11.61 16.85
C ILE A 494 11.11 -11.74 17.63
N GLY A 495 11.19 -11.05 18.76
CA GLY A 495 12.42 -10.92 19.54
C GLY A 495 13.09 -9.55 19.41
N GLY A 496 12.68 -8.79 18.38
CA GLY A 496 13.22 -7.49 18.03
C GLY A 496 14.44 -7.53 17.14
#